data_AF-A0A7Y6F5F5-F1
#
_entry.id   AF-A0A7Y6F5F5-F1
#
_cell.length_a   1.000
_cell.length_b   1.000
_cell.length_c   1.000
_cell.angle_alpha   90.00
_cell.angle_beta   90.00
_cell.angle_gamma   90.00
#
_symmetry.space_group_name_H-M   'P 1'
#
loop_
_entity.id
_entity.type
_entity.pdbx_description
1 polymer ?
#
loop_
_entity_poly.entity_id
_entity_poly.type
_entity_poly.pdbx_seq_one_letter_code
_entity_poly.pdbx_strand_id
1 'polypeptide(L)'
;DIGGGASTMGTLSGGGNVIISLGERCLVGAEAGVGIALGDECVVEAGLYLTAGTLVTLPDGEIVKARELSGASNILFRRNSLTGKVEGRPNNAVWGGLNEVLHSHN
;
A
#
# COMPACT_ATOMS: atom_id res chain seq x y z
N ASP A 1 -12.37 6.00 -3.01
CA ASP A 1 -13.04 5.24 -4.08
C ASP A 1 -12.57 3.80 -4.13
N ILE A 2 -13.53 2.88 -4.26
CA ILE A 2 -13.29 1.44 -4.43
C ILE A 2 -13.75 1.06 -5.83
N GLY A 3 -12.81 0.69 -6.69
CA GLY A 3 -13.08 0.27 -8.06
C GLY A 3 -13.90 -1.02 -8.12
N GLY A 4 -14.59 -1.23 -9.25
CA GLY A 4 -15.35 -2.46 -9.47
C GLY A 4 -14.49 -3.71 -9.31
N GLY A 5 -14.99 -4.70 -8.57
CA GLY A 5 -14.29 -5.96 -8.30
C GLY A 5 -13.10 -5.86 -7.35
N ALA A 6 -12.83 -4.69 -6.78
CA ALA A 6 -11.77 -4.56 -5.78
C ALA A 6 -12.09 -5.32 -4.49
N SER A 7 -11.04 -5.80 -3.81
CA SER A 7 -11.13 -6.59 -2.58
C SER A 7 -10.40 -5.91 -1.43
N THR A 8 -11.05 -5.87 -0.26
CA THR A 8 -10.42 -5.50 1.02
C THR A 8 -10.40 -6.73 1.91
N MET A 9 -9.22 -7.14 2.37
CA MET A 9 -9.09 -8.24 3.33
C MET A 9 -9.67 -7.81 4.69
N GLY A 10 -10.41 -8.69 5.37
CA GLY A 10 -11.06 -8.32 6.63
C GLY A 10 -10.10 -8.20 7.82
N THR A 11 -9.16 -9.15 7.93
CA THR A 11 -8.12 -9.15 8.97
C THR A 11 -6.83 -9.75 8.41
N LEU A 12 -5.69 -9.40 9.00
CA LEU A 12 -4.44 -10.07 8.72
C LEU A 12 -4.46 -11.49 9.33
N SER A 13 -4.78 -12.48 8.50
CA SER A 13 -4.81 -13.89 8.87
C SER A 13 -3.40 -14.43 9.14
N GLY A 14 -2.83 -14.08 10.30
CA GLY A 14 -1.47 -14.47 10.68
C GLY A 14 -1.00 -14.02 12.05
N GLY A 15 -1.91 -13.65 12.96
CA GLY A 15 -1.56 -13.44 14.39
C GLY A 15 -1.74 -12.02 14.95
N GLY A 16 -2.47 -11.12 14.26
CA GLY A 16 -2.79 -9.81 14.80
C GLY A 16 -4.22 -9.42 14.47
N ASN A 17 -4.98 -8.96 15.46
CA ASN A 17 -6.31 -8.33 15.31
C ASN A 17 -6.22 -6.97 14.59
N VAL A 18 -5.40 -6.86 13.54
CA VAL A 18 -5.24 -5.61 12.79
C VAL A 18 -6.36 -5.56 11.75
N ILE A 19 -7.29 -4.65 11.99
CA ILE A 19 -8.38 -4.33 11.08
C ILE A 19 -7.79 -3.59 9.89
N ILE A 20 -8.08 -4.06 8.69
CA ILE A 20 -7.71 -3.35 7.46
C ILE A 20 -8.69 -2.19 7.27
N SER A 21 -8.16 -0.97 7.31
CA SER A 21 -8.91 0.26 7.07
C SER A 21 -8.33 1.02 5.87
N LEU A 22 -9.15 1.90 5.29
CA LEU A 22 -8.75 2.82 4.23
C LEU A 22 -9.02 4.23 4.73
N GLY A 23 -8.00 5.09 4.72
CA GLY A 23 -8.15 6.49 5.05
C GLY A 23 -8.90 7.28 3.98
N GLU A 24 -8.93 8.60 4.17
CA GLU A 24 -9.63 9.52 3.30
C GLU A 24 -8.95 9.64 1.94
N ARG A 25 -9.74 9.92 0.89
CA ARG A 25 -9.24 10.20 -0.47
C ARG A 25 -8.36 9.08 -1.06
N CYS A 26 -8.46 7.86 -0.55
CA CYS A 26 -7.84 6.69 -1.16
C CYS A 26 -8.53 6.30 -2.47
N LEU A 27 -7.78 5.73 -3.42
CA LEU A 27 -8.31 5.11 -4.63
C LEU A 27 -7.78 3.69 -4.75
N VAL A 28 -8.68 2.71 -4.66
CA VAL A 28 -8.37 1.29 -4.94
C VAL A 28 -8.87 0.98 -6.34
N GLY A 29 -7.95 0.67 -7.27
CA GLY A 29 -8.29 0.41 -8.67
C GLY A 29 -9.22 -0.80 -8.85
N ALA A 30 -9.86 -0.88 -10.01
CA ALA A 30 -10.70 -2.04 -10.35
C ALA A 30 -9.90 -3.35 -10.27
N GLU A 31 -10.52 -4.41 -9.77
CA GLU A 31 -9.89 -5.73 -9.56
C GLU A 31 -8.61 -5.71 -8.70
N ALA A 32 -8.35 -4.62 -7.98
CA ALA A 32 -7.23 -4.55 -7.05
C ALA A 32 -7.58 -5.24 -5.72
N GLY A 33 -6.58 -5.51 -4.90
CA GLY A 33 -6.76 -6.09 -3.57
C GLY A 33 -5.89 -5.40 -2.54
N VAL A 34 -6.43 -5.18 -1.34
CA VAL A 34 -5.71 -4.55 -0.23
C VAL A 34 -5.75 -5.44 1.00
N GLY A 35 -4.56 -5.83 1.47
CA GLY A 35 -4.34 -6.67 2.65
C GLY A 35 -3.55 -5.99 3.77
N ILE A 36 -3.40 -4.66 3.71
CA ILE A 36 -2.80 -3.80 4.77
C ILE A 36 -3.68 -2.57 4.97
N ALA A 37 -3.64 -1.93 6.14
CA ALA A 37 -4.34 -0.66 6.28
C ALA A 37 -3.67 0.40 5.39
N LEU A 38 -4.45 1.30 4.81
CA LEU A 38 -3.96 2.48 4.09
C LEU A 38 -4.35 3.72 4.88
N GLY A 39 -3.41 4.67 5.00
CA GLY A 39 -3.69 6.01 5.50
C GLY A 39 -4.46 6.83 4.46
N ASP A 40 -4.27 8.14 4.45
CA ASP A 40 -4.95 9.04 3.53
C ASP A 40 -4.23 9.15 2.18
N GLU A 41 -4.97 9.47 1.12
CA GLU A 41 -4.40 9.79 -0.21
C GLU A 41 -3.52 8.68 -0.81
N CYS A 42 -3.81 7.43 -0.48
CA CYS A 42 -3.15 6.27 -1.07
C CYS A 42 -3.86 5.80 -2.34
N VAL A 43 -3.09 5.27 -3.30
CA VAL A 43 -3.61 4.73 -4.55
C VAL A 43 -3.07 3.32 -4.75
N VAL A 44 -3.95 2.39 -5.12
CA VAL A 44 -3.56 1.03 -5.52
C VAL A 44 -3.95 0.85 -6.99
N GLU A 45 -2.97 0.54 -7.83
CA GLU A 45 -3.18 0.26 -9.24
C GLU A 45 -4.25 -0.82 -9.46
N ALA A 46 -5.05 -0.67 -10.52
CA ALA A 46 -5.99 -1.70 -10.94
C ALA A 46 -5.30 -3.07 -11.15
N GLY A 47 -5.94 -4.14 -10.70
CA GLY A 47 -5.41 -5.51 -10.80
C GLY A 47 -4.24 -5.84 -9.86
N LEU A 48 -3.78 -4.89 -9.03
CA LEU A 48 -2.73 -5.16 -8.04
C LEU A 48 -3.35 -5.66 -6.73
N TYR A 49 -3.02 -6.89 -6.34
CA TYR A 49 -3.30 -7.39 -4.99
C TYR A 49 -2.09 -7.15 -4.06
N LEU A 50 -2.23 -6.22 -3.12
CA LEU A 50 -1.24 -5.84 -2.12
C LEU A 50 -1.47 -6.59 -0.81
N THR A 51 -0.86 -7.77 -0.66
CA THR A 51 -0.88 -8.54 0.59
C THR A 51 0.16 -8.00 1.58
N ALA A 52 0.02 -8.25 2.88
CA ALA A 52 1.03 -7.86 3.87
C ALA A 52 2.45 -8.43 3.62
N GLY A 53 2.54 -9.59 2.97
CA GLY A 53 3.81 -10.23 2.61
C GLY A 53 4.39 -9.75 1.28
N THR A 54 3.64 -8.96 0.50
CA THR A 54 4.12 -8.44 -0.78
C THR A 54 5.37 -7.62 -0.56
N LEU A 55 6.44 -7.93 -1.30
CA LEU A 55 7.68 -7.16 -1.31
C LEU A 55 7.48 -5.90 -2.16
N VAL A 56 7.69 -4.74 -1.56
CA VAL A 56 7.51 -3.43 -2.17
C VAL A 56 8.86 -2.76 -2.32
N THR A 57 9.24 -2.44 -3.56
CA THR A 57 10.45 -1.67 -3.86
C THR A 57 10.15 -0.19 -3.72
N LEU A 58 10.98 0.50 -2.94
CA LEU A 58 10.83 1.91 -2.61
C LEU A 58 11.70 2.78 -3.53
N PRO A 59 11.53 4.12 -3.51
CA PRO A 59 12.23 4.99 -4.45
C PRO A 59 13.75 5.04 -4.29
N ASP A 60 14.25 4.80 -3.07
CA ASP A 60 15.67 4.65 -2.75
C ASP A 60 16.23 3.25 -3.09
N GLY A 61 15.37 2.33 -3.52
CA GLY A 61 15.73 0.96 -3.86
C GLY A 61 15.61 -0.02 -2.70
N GLU A 62 15.24 0.43 -1.51
CA GLU A 62 14.95 -0.46 -0.38
C GLU A 62 13.75 -1.38 -0.71
N ILE A 63 13.76 -2.60 -0.19
CA ILE A 63 12.68 -3.58 -0.35
C ILE A 63 12.14 -3.92 1.03
N VAL A 64 10.90 -3.51 1.29
CA VAL A 64 10.19 -3.77 2.54
C VAL A 64 8.99 -4.69 2.29
N LYS A 65 8.47 -5.32 3.35
CA LYS A 65 7.16 -5.97 3.27
C LYS A 65 6.07 -4.91 3.35
N ALA A 66 4.98 -5.07 2.59
CA ALA A 66 3.88 -4.11 2.57
C ALA A 66 3.30 -3.84 3.97
N ARG A 67 3.33 -4.82 4.90
CA ARG A 67 2.91 -4.62 6.30
C ARG A 67 3.65 -3.48 7.03
N GLU A 68 4.88 -3.18 6.64
CA GLU A 68 5.70 -2.11 7.23
C GLU A 68 5.24 -0.73 6.75
N LEU A 69 4.42 -0.68 5.69
CA LEU A 69 3.78 0.51 5.14
C LEU A 69 2.31 0.63 5.57
N SER A 70 1.85 -0.23 6.48
CA SER A 70 0.45 -0.26 6.90
C SER A 70 0.08 1.01 7.66
N GLY A 71 -0.97 1.70 7.21
CA GLY A 71 -1.45 2.97 7.77
C GLY A 71 -0.74 4.20 7.23
N ALA A 72 0.26 4.03 6.34
CA ALA A 72 0.94 5.14 5.70
C ALA A 72 0.02 5.88 4.71
N SER A 73 0.21 7.19 4.62
CA SER A 73 -0.50 8.08 3.70
C SER A 73 0.36 8.43 2.47
N ASN A 74 -0.28 8.92 1.40
CA ASN A 74 0.38 9.48 0.21
C ASN A 74 1.23 8.47 -0.61
N ILE A 75 0.86 7.19 -0.63
CA ILE A 75 1.59 6.16 -1.39
C ILE A 75 0.78 5.67 -2.58
N LEU A 76 1.40 5.68 -3.76
CA LEU A 76 0.99 4.96 -4.95
C LEU A 76 1.65 3.58 -4.97
N PHE A 77 0.84 2.53 -4.85
CA PHE A 77 1.24 1.15 -5.04
C PHE A 77 0.95 0.73 -6.48
N ARG A 78 1.98 0.29 -7.20
CA ARG A 78 1.86 -0.18 -8.59
C ARG A 78 2.77 -1.35 -8.88
N ARG A 79 2.44 -2.14 -9.89
CA ARG A 79 3.32 -3.14 -10.50
C ARG A 79 4.00 -2.53 -11.71
N ASN A 80 5.32 -2.52 -11.69
CA ASN A 80 6.10 -2.12 -12.85
C ASN A 80 5.91 -3.13 -13.98
N SER A 81 5.31 -2.72 -15.09
CA SER A 81 4.96 -3.61 -16.20
C SER A 81 6.16 -4.17 -16.98
N LEU A 82 7.34 -3.54 -16.88
CA LEU A 82 8.56 -4.04 -17.51
C LEU A 82 9.28 -5.08 -16.65
N THR A 83 9.27 -4.92 -15.32
CA THR A 83 10.06 -5.75 -14.40
C THR A 83 9.23 -6.70 -13.54
N GLY A 84 7.91 -6.50 -13.47
CA GLY A 84 7.00 -7.23 -12.59
C GLY A 84 7.09 -6.85 -11.11
N LYS A 85 8.04 -6.00 -10.70
CA LYS A 85 8.22 -5.57 -9.31
C LYS A 85 7.04 -4.75 -8.84
N VAL A 86 6.61 -4.98 -7.60
CA VAL A 86 5.67 -4.09 -6.91
C VAL A 86 6.47 -2.93 -6.32
N GLU A 87 6.00 -1.71 -6.57
CA GLU A 87 6.66 -0.46 -6.19
C GLU A 87 5.73 0.37 -5.31
N GLY A 88 6.32 1.03 -4.31
CA GLY A 88 5.69 2.11 -3.55
C GLY A 88 6.31 3.42 -3.98
N ARG A 89 5.50 4.35 -4.51
CA ARG A 89 5.94 5.66 -4.99
C ARG A 89 5.17 6.76 -4.26
N PRO A 90 5.71 7.97 -4.12
CA PRO A 90 4.93 9.12 -3.67
C PRO A 90 3.73 9.37 -4.60
N ASN A 91 2.54 9.52 -4.03
CA ASN A 91 1.32 9.86 -4.76
C ASN A 91 1.18 11.38 -5.01
N ASN A 92 1.89 12.21 -4.25
CA ASN A 92 1.97 13.65 -4.45
C ASN A 92 3.43 14.15 -4.34
N ALA A 93 3.67 15.39 -4.75
CA ALA A 93 5.00 16.00 -4.72
C ALA A 93 5.48 16.35 -3.30
N VAL A 94 4.56 16.43 -2.33
CA VAL A 94 4.84 16.78 -0.91
C VAL A 94 4.96 15.50 -0.10
N TRP A 95 5.89 14.65 -0.49
CA TRP A 95 6.20 13.46 0.26
C TRP A 95 7.45 13.73 1.10
N GLY A 96 7.29 13.79 2.43
CA GLY A 96 8.37 14.03 3.42
C GLY A 96 9.42 12.91 3.49
N GLY A 97 9.34 11.93 2.58
CA GLY A 97 10.18 10.76 2.55
C GLY A 97 9.59 9.62 3.35
N LEU A 98 9.96 8.41 2.96
CA LEU A 98 9.46 7.18 3.59
C LEU A 98 10.10 6.93 4.97
N ASN A 99 11.26 7.54 5.25
CA ASN A 99 11.95 7.39 6.53
C ASN A 99 11.09 7.80 7.73
N GLU A 100 10.29 8.86 7.61
CA GLU A 100 9.39 9.24 8.72
C GLU A 100 8.30 8.18 8.96
N VAL A 101 7.79 7.58 7.90
CA VAL A 101 6.75 6.52 7.96
C VAL A 101 7.29 5.22 8.53
N LEU A 102 8.51 4.82 8.14
CA LEU A 102 9.13 3.58 8.62
C LEU A 102 9.67 3.71 10.05
N HIS A 103 10.12 4.91 10.45
CA HIS A 103 10.72 5.14 11.77
C HIS A 103 9.76 5.70 12.83
N SER A 104 8.53 6.07 12.48
CA SER A 104 7.49 6.43 13.47
C SER A 104 6.94 5.22 14.25
N HIS A 105 7.31 4.00 13.86
CA HIS A 105 6.86 2.74 14.47
C HIS A 105 7.94 2.03 15.31
N ASN A 106 9.07 2.70 15.63
CA ASN A 106 10.12 2.21 16.53
C ASN A 106 10.05 2.85 17.92
#